data_AF-A0A2Z6NF92-F1
#
_entry.id   AF-A0A2Z6NF92-F1
#
_cell.length_a   1.000
_cell.length_b   1.000
_cell.length_c   1.000
_cell.angle_alpha   90.00
_cell.angle_beta   90.00
_cell.angle_gamma   90.00
#
_symmetry.space_group_name_H-M   'P 1'
#
loop_
_entity.id
_entity.type
_entity.pdbx_description
1 polymer ?
#
loop_
_entity_poly.entity_id
_entity_poly.type
_entity_poly.pdbx_seq_one_letter_code
_entity_poly.pdbx_strand_id
1 'polypeptide(L)'
;MFKDVKGGFGTVTLNFMERYAEVDPKFVKQFKDELGGIWRLKDECGNRHIVKFNNSVTSHFVIDGMIQLRQFYGLTGSNLLLFSYKGNNKFRLTVFKKEVEEYSFPAFHSQSSKPKPKKFVVTLTKYTASESELKDFAEFMRGCKQHKSLYFMGPSASFVPCKLLIWEGRRSCVKFGSGWKKFCADSGFKAGDVLTFECKDAKKSRIIFVTKTSN
;
A
#
# COMPACT_ATOMS: atom_id res chain seq x y z
N MET A 1 9.28 -10.76 -28.23
CA MET A 1 10.53 -10.37 -27.52
C MET A 1 10.26 -9.06 -26.78
N PHE A 2 10.00 -9.11 -25.47
CA PHE A 2 9.53 -7.96 -24.66
C PHE A 2 10.72 -7.29 -23.96
N LYS A 3 11.34 -6.25 -24.54
CA LYS A 3 12.60 -5.68 -24.01
C LYS A 3 12.54 -4.31 -23.33
N ASP A 4 11.41 -3.59 -23.32
CA ASP A 4 11.44 -2.14 -22.98
C ASP A 4 10.54 -1.68 -21.81
N VAL A 5 10.24 -2.53 -20.82
CA VAL A 5 9.41 -2.13 -19.66
C VAL A 5 10.19 -2.31 -18.36
N LYS A 6 10.42 -1.21 -17.63
CA LYS A 6 11.11 -1.18 -16.32
C LYS A 6 10.18 -1.50 -15.15
N GLY A 7 8.91 -1.17 -15.27
CA GLY A 7 7.90 -1.34 -14.23
C GLY A 7 6.54 -0.84 -14.69
N GLY A 8 5.56 -0.78 -13.80
CA GLY A 8 4.25 -0.25 -14.15
C GLY A 8 3.23 -0.42 -13.03
N PHE A 9 2.07 0.20 -13.22
CA PHE A 9 0.95 0.13 -12.28
C PHE A 9 -0.37 0.24 -13.03
N GLY A 10 -1.42 -0.35 -12.46
CA GLY A 10 -2.80 -0.14 -12.91
C GLY A 10 -3.44 1.00 -12.14
N THR A 11 -4.10 1.92 -12.83
CA THR A 11 -4.96 2.96 -12.24
C THR A 11 -6.38 2.81 -12.79
N VAL A 12 -7.36 3.36 -12.07
CA VAL A 12 -8.75 3.41 -12.53
C VAL A 12 -9.08 4.88 -12.84
N THR A 13 -9.80 5.12 -13.92
CA THR A 13 -10.50 6.39 -14.13
C THR A 13 -11.91 6.25 -13.59
N LEU A 14 -12.37 7.15 -12.72
CA LEU A 14 -13.76 7.12 -12.25
C LEU A 14 -14.68 7.94 -13.17
N ASN A 15 -15.92 8.18 -12.74
CA ASN A 15 -16.97 8.90 -13.49
C ASN A 15 -16.52 10.25 -14.07
N PHE A 16 -17.34 10.85 -14.95
CA PHE A 16 -16.99 12.03 -15.76
C PHE A 16 -16.50 13.26 -14.96
N MET A 17 -16.78 13.36 -13.66
CA MET A 17 -16.36 14.51 -12.85
C MET A 17 -14.93 14.40 -12.33
N GLU A 18 -14.35 13.21 -12.29
CA GLU A 18 -13.00 13.03 -11.75
C GLU A 18 -11.94 13.43 -12.79
N ARG A 19 -11.18 14.46 -12.42
CA ARG A 19 -10.16 15.09 -13.28
C ARG A 19 -8.78 14.49 -13.10
N TYR A 20 -8.62 13.55 -12.18
CA TYR A 20 -7.35 12.96 -11.82
C TYR A 20 -7.38 11.43 -11.90
N ALA A 21 -6.20 10.82 -11.88
CA ALA A 21 -6.02 9.39 -11.68
C ALA A 21 -4.99 9.14 -10.58
N GLU A 22 -5.26 8.17 -9.72
CA GLU A 22 -4.38 7.81 -8.60
C GLU A 22 -3.18 7.00 -9.08
N VAL A 23 -2.00 7.31 -8.54
CA VAL A 23 -0.75 6.62 -8.88
C VAL A 23 -0.33 5.72 -7.74
N ASP A 24 0.13 4.51 -8.05
CA ASP A 24 0.63 3.56 -7.05
C ASP A 24 1.81 4.16 -6.28
N PRO A 25 1.69 4.37 -4.94
CA PRO A 25 2.78 4.90 -4.14
C PRO A 25 4.05 4.05 -4.17
N LYS A 26 3.93 2.72 -4.37
CA LYS A 26 5.10 1.83 -4.51
C LYS A 26 5.85 2.12 -5.79
N PHE A 27 5.13 2.36 -6.89
CA PHE A 27 5.72 2.74 -8.16
C PHE A 27 6.45 4.08 -8.04
N VAL A 28 5.83 5.09 -7.42
CA VAL A 28 6.49 6.39 -7.22
C VAL A 28 7.75 6.25 -6.38
N LYS A 29 7.70 5.51 -5.27
CA LYS A 29 8.88 5.26 -4.44
C LYS A 29 10.01 4.58 -5.21
N GLN A 30 9.68 3.61 -6.06
CA GLN A 30 10.67 2.86 -6.85
C GLN A 30 11.37 3.72 -7.91
N PHE A 31 10.65 4.65 -8.54
CA PHE A 31 11.18 5.47 -9.64
C PHE A 31 11.29 6.97 -9.28
N LYS A 32 11.31 7.32 -8.00
CA LYS A 32 11.24 8.71 -7.49
C LYS A 32 12.26 9.65 -8.13
N ASP A 33 13.48 9.15 -8.39
CA ASP A 33 14.60 9.93 -8.92
C ASP A 33 14.57 10.04 -10.46
N GLU A 34 13.72 9.24 -11.13
CA GLU A 34 13.55 9.24 -12.59
C GLU A 34 12.27 9.96 -13.05
N LEU A 35 11.26 10.05 -12.17
CA LEU A 35 9.95 10.60 -12.52
C LEU A 35 9.98 12.14 -12.55
N GLY A 36 9.59 12.70 -13.69
CA GLY A 36 9.28 14.11 -13.88
C GLY A 36 7.78 14.36 -13.92
N GLY A 37 7.40 15.64 -14.00
CA GLY A 37 5.98 16.06 -13.94
C GLY A 37 5.17 15.88 -15.23
N ILE A 38 5.79 15.52 -16.36
CA ILE A 38 5.10 15.37 -17.66
C ILE A 38 5.34 13.98 -18.21
N TRP A 39 4.28 13.18 -18.30
CA TRP A 39 4.34 11.80 -18.78
C TRP A 39 3.78 11.69 -20.19
N ARG A 40 4.48 10.92 -21.03
CA ARG A 40 4.11 10.64 -22.42
C ARG A 40 3.61 9.21 -22.52
N LEU A 41 2.32 9.06 -22.79
CA LEU A 41 1.66 7.77 -22.90
C LEU A 41 1.55 7.40 -24.39
N LYS A 42 1.80 6.13 -24.72
CA LYS A 42 1.59 5.60 -26.07
C LYS A 42 0.90 4.24 -25.99
N ASP A 43 -0.21 4.06 -26.68
CA ASP A 43 -0.88 2.75 -26.74
C ASP A 43 -0.30 1.83 -27.83
N GLU A 44 -0.87 0.63 -27.96
CA GLU A 44 -0.44 -0.38 -28.94
C GLU A 44 -0.77 0.03 -30.39
N CYS A 45 -1.83 0.80 -30.59
CA CYS A 45 -2.21 1.37 -31.89
C CYS A 45 -1.35 2.57 -32.28
N GLY A 46 -0.48 3.05 -31.38
CA GLY A 46 0.40 4.18 -31.61
C GLY A 46 -0.17 5.54 -31.24
N ASN A 47 -1.39 5.60 -30.70
CA ASN A 47 -2.01 6.83 -30.20
C ASN A 47 -1.19 7.37 -29.03
N ARG A 48 -1.11 8.70 -28.92
CA ARG A 48 -0.26 9.39 -27.94
C ARG A 48 -1.07 10.32 -27.08
N HIS A 49 -0.79 10.30 -25.78
CA HIS A 49 -1.38 11.20 -24.80
C HIS A 49 -0.29 11.82 -23.93
N ILE A 50 -0.53 13.03 -23.46
CA ILE A 50 0.33 13.72 -22.50
C ILE A 50 -0.49 13.94 -21.24
N VAL A 51 0.07 13.55 -20.10
CA VAL A 51 -0.57 13.75 -18.80
C VAL A 51 0.41 14.40 -17.82
N LYS A 52 -0.10 15.18 -16.87
CA LYS A 52 0.75 15.81 -15.84
C LYS A 52 0.67 15.04 -14.53
N PHE A 53 1.83 14.64 -14.04
CA PHE A 53 2.01 14.10 -12.71
C PHE A 53 2.29 15.24 -11.73
N ASN A 54 1.56 15.31 -10.63
CA ASN A 54 1.65 16.42 -9.69
C ASN A 54 2.94 16.44 -8.85
N ASN A 55 3.76 15.39 -8.94
CA ASN A 55 5.02 15.24 -8.21
C ASN A 55 4.90 15.48 -6.70
N SER A 56 3.73 15.18 -6.14
CA SER A 56 3.48 15.33 -4.70
C SER A 56 4.16 14.22 -3.92
N VAL A 57 4.70 14.55 -2.75
CA VAL A 57 5.33 13.60 -1.82
C VAL A 57 4.30 12.72 -1.11
N THR A 58 3.06 13.21 -0.96
CA THR A 58 2.03 12.58 -0.12
C THR A 58 0.83 12.08 -0.92
N SER A 59 0.48 12.76 -2.02
CA SER A 59 -0.74 12.48 -2.77
C SER A 59 -0.43 12.38 -4.26
N HIS A 60 -0.08 11.18 -4.71
CA HIS A 60 0.42 10.92 -6.05
C HIS A 60 -0.72 10.86 -7.07
N PHE A 61 -0.86 11.89 -7.89
CA PHE A 61 -1.93 11.99 -8.87
C PHE A 61 -1.43 12.40 -10.24
N VAL A 62 -2.07 11.86 -11.26
CA VAL A 62 -2.09 12.45 -12.60
C VAL A 62 -3.25 13.45 -12.62
N ILE A 63 -2.97 14.74 -12.80
CA ILE A 63 -3.94 15.84 -12.59
C ILE A 63 -4.40 16.54 -13.87
N ASP A 64 -3.76 16.25 -15.00
CA ASP A 64 -4.05 16.86 -16.31
C ASP A 64 -3.88 15.81 -17.41
N GLY A 65 -4.61 15.96 -18.52
CA GLY A 65 -4.60 15.04 -19.67
C GLY A 65 -5.56 13.84 -19.55
N MET A 66 -6.10 13.56 -18.36
CA MET A 66 -6.99 12.41 -18.14
C MET A 66 -8.35 12.57 -18.81
N ILE A 67 -8.90 13.79 -18.83
CA ILE A 67 -10.19 14.07 -19.48
C ILE A 67 -10.09 13.82 -20.99
N GLN A 68 -9.05 14.35 -21.63
CA GLN A 68 -8.82 14.20 -23.07
C GLN A 68 -8.60 12.73 -23.44
N LEU A 69 -7.82 12.01 -22.63
CA LEU A 69 -7.61 10.57 -22.81
C LEU A 69 -8.93 9.81 -22.76
N ARG A 70 -9.79 10.09 -21.78
CA ARG A 70 -11.10 9.43 -21.65
C ARG A 70 -12.02 9.74 -22.81
N GLN A 71 -12.10 11.01 -23.21
CA GLN A 71 -12.90 11.44 -24.35
C GLN A 71 -12.45 10.72 -25.64
N PHE A 72 -11.13 10.60 -25.85
CA PHE A 72 -10.56 9.90 -26.99
C PHE A 72 -10.96 8.42 -27.06
N TYR A 73 -10.96 7.71 -25.93
CA TYR A 73 -11.31 6.29 -25.89
C TYR A 73 -12.79 6.00 -25.59
N GLY A 74 -13.61 7.02 -25.37
CA GLY A 74 -15.04 6.88 -25.03
C GLY A 74 -15.30 6.28 -23.64
N LEU A 75 -14.48 6.60 -22.65
CA LEU A 75 -14.54 6.01 -21.30
C LEU A 75 -15.53 6.76 -20.40
N THR A 76 -16.75 6.23 -20.23
CA THR A 76 -17.85 6.88 -19.50
C THR A 76 -17.90 6.55 -18.00
N GLY A 77 -17.45 5.36 -17.60
CA GLY A 77 -17.51 4.88 -16.22
C GLY A 77 -16.15 4.56 -15.62
N SER A 78 -16.15 3.57 -14.72
CA SER A 78 -14.96 3.11 -14.01
C SER A 78 -14.14 2.18 -14.89
N ASN A 79 -13.06 2.66 -15.51
CA ASN A 79 -12.26 1.87 -16.45
C ASN A 79 -10.82 1.69 -15.95
N LEU A 80 -10.28 0.49 -16.13
CA LEU A 80 -8.89 0.20 -15.78
C LEU A 80 -7.95 0.68 -16.88
N LEU A 81 -6.88 1.36 -16.49
CA LEU A 81 -5.76 1.74 -17.35
C LEU A 81 -4.47 1.14 -16.78
N LEU A 82 -3.63 0.57 -17.64
CA LEU A 82 -2.30 0.09 -17.26
C LEU A 82 -1.22 1.00 -17.82
N PHE A 83 -0.40 1.54 -16.93
CA PHE A 83 0.73 2.41 -17.24
C PHE A 83 2.00 1.56 -17.10
N SER A 84 2.60 1.14 -18.22
CA SER A 84 3.88 0.40 -18.21
C SER A 84 5.04 1.37 -18.48
N TYR A 85 5.86 1.64 -17.47
CA TYR A 85 6.96 2.58 -17.52
C TYR A 85 8.14 2.06 -18.34
N LYS A 86 8.64 2.89 -19.26
CA LYS A 86 9.79 2.59 -20.13
C LYS A 86 11.06 3.36 -19.76
N GLY A 87 11.01 4.27 -18.78
CA GLY A 87 12.07 5.25 -18.55
C GLY A 87 11.75 6.61 -19.17
N ASN A 88 12.45 7.67 -18.72
CA ASN A 88 12.39 9.02 -19.28
C ASN A 88 10.96 9.56 -19.43
N ASN A 89 10.11 9.36 -18.42
CA ASN A 89 8.71 9.77 -18.41
C ASN A 89 7.87 9.23 -19.58
N LYS A 90 8.28 8.12 -20.19
CA LYS A 90 7.54 7.43 -21.25
C LYS A 90 6.85 6.20 -20.69
N PHE A 91 5.59 6.03 -21.06
CA PHE A 91 4.77 4.91 -20.66
C PHE A 91 4.10 4.29 -21.88
N ARG A 92 4.01 2.96 -21.89
CA ARG A 92 3.01 2.25 -22.68
C ARG A 92 1.68 2.31 -21.94
N LEU A 93 0.62 2.68 -22.65
CA LEU A 93 -0.74 2.70 -22.15
C LEU A 93 -1.50 1.48 -22.67
N THR A 94 -2.18 0.76 -21.78
CA THR A 94 -3.20 -0.21 -22.16
C THR A 94 -4.52 0.21 -21.56
N VAL A 95 -5.56 0.32 -22.39
CA VAL A 95 -6.89 0.80 -22.01
C VAL A 95 -7.86 -0.37 -21.99
N PHE A 96 -8.46 -0.65 -20.84
CA PHE A 96 -9.52 -1.66 -20.73
C PHE A 96 -10.88 -0.96 -20.79
N LYS A 97 -11.55 -1.06 -21.95
CA LYS A 97 -12.85 -0.40 -22.20
C LYS A 97 -14.00 -0.94 -21.36
N LYS A 98 -13.90 -2.17 -20.84
CA LYS A 98 -14.90 -2.75 -19.96
C LYS A 98 -14.88 -2.02 -18.61
N GLU A 99 -16.04 -1.65 -18.11
CA GLU A 99 -16.15 -1.09 -16.76
C GLU A 99 -15.82 -2.13 -15.69
N VAL A 100 -15.19 -1.67 -14.61
CA VAL A 100 -14.76 -2.49 -13.49
C VAL A 100 -15.47 -2.08 -12.22
N GLU A 101 -15.81 -3.06 -11.39
CA GLU A 101 -16.39 -2.85 -10.07
C GLU A 101 -15.31 -2.52 -9.03
N GLU A 102 -15.71 -1.91 -7.91
CA GLU A 102 -14.81 -1.41 -6.85
C GLU A 102 -13.84 -2.47 -6.29
N TYR A 103 -14.25 -3.74 -6.23
CA TYR A 103 -13.37 -4.83 -5.77
C TYR A 103 -12.22 -5.12 -6.73
N SER A 104 -12.33 -4.71 -7.98
CA SER A 104 -11.27 -4.85 -8.98
C SER A 104 -10.24 -3.72 -8.89
N PHE A 105 -10.55 -2.64 -8.15
CA PHE A 105 -9.67 -1.48 -8.07
C PHE A 105 -8.33 -1.85 -7.40
N PRO A 106 -7.23 -1.18 -7.76
CA PRO A 106 -5.96 -1.33 -7.06
C PRO A 106 -6.11 -1.01 -5.57
N ALA A 107 -5.41 -1.73 -4.69
CA ALA A 107 -5.57 -1.57 -3.23
C ALA A 107 -5.16 -0.18 -2.71
N PHE A 108 -4.34 0.56 -3.47
CA PHE A 108 -3.98 1.93 -3.12
C PHE A 108 -5.09 2.95 -3.45
N HIS A 109 -6.05 2.58 -4.32
CA HIS A 109 -7.08 3.48 -4.82
C HIS A 109 -8.04 3.90 -3.70
N SER A 110 -8.44 5.17 -3.67
CA SER A 110 -9.28 5.75 -2.63
C SER A 110 -10.61 5.00 -2.46
N GLN A 111 -11.28 4.70 -3.58
CA GLN A 111 -12.53 3.95 -3.69
C GLN A 111 -12.37 2.41 -3.76
N SER A 112 -11.18 1.86 -3.48
CA SER A 112 -11.05 0.40 -3.47
C SER A 112 -11.79 -0.21 -2.28
N SER A 113 -12.60 -1.22 -2.53
CA SER A 113 -13.17 -2.07 -1.46
C SER A 113 -12.15 -3.08 -0.91
N LYS A 114 -10.93 -3.14 -1.49
CA LYS A 114 -9.84 -3.92 -0.92
C LYS A 114 -9.44 -3.29 0.43
N PRO A 115 -9.20 -4.12 1.45
CA PRO A 115 -8.77 -3.62 2.74
C PRO A 115 -7.42 -2.90 2.56
N LYS A 116 -7.40 -1.60 2.88
CA LYS A 116 -6.18 -0.81 2.86
C LYS A 116 -5.28 -1.29 4.01
N PRO A 117 -3.97 -1.53 3.74
CA PRO A 117 -3.07 -1.94 4.80
C PRO A 117 -3.01 -0.87 5.88
N LYS A 118 -3.35 -1.25 7.11
CA LYS A 118 -3.24 -0.36 8.27
C LYS A 118 -1.84 -0.44 8.82
N LYS A 119 -1.23 0.74 9.04
CA LYS A 119 0.13 0.88 9.55
C LYS A 119 0.10 1.51 10.93
N PHE A 120 0.85 0.92 11.86
CA PHE A 120 1.05 1.45 13.20
C PHE A 120 2.55 1.63 13.41
N VAL A 121 2.96 2.85 13.71
CA VAL A 121 4.35 3.19 13.99
C VAL A 121 4.53 3.20 15.50
N VAL A 122 5.44 2.37 16.02
CA VAL A 122 5.70 2.28 17.45
C VAL A 122 7.20 2.39 17.71
N THR A 123 7.56 3.32 18.60
CA THR A 123 8.91 3.40 19.13
C THR A 123 9.05 2.41 20.28
N LEU A 124 9.97 1.47 20.15
CA LEU A 124 10.25 0.51 21.21
C LEU A 124 10.92 1.21 22.39
N THR A 125 10.27 1.19 23.54
CA THR A 125 10.92 1.49 24.82
C THR A 125 11.49 0.20 25.40
N LYS A 126 12.30 0.30 26.46
CA LYS A 126 12.73 -0.89 27.22
C LYS A 126 11.52 -1.76 27.57
N TYR A 127 10.45 -1.12 28.04
CA TYR A 127 9.21 -1.78 28.43
C TYR A 127 8.48 -2.44 27.25
N THR A 128 8.24 -1.76 26.13
CA THR A 128 7.50 -2.37 25.01
C THR A 128 8.32 -3.44 24.27
N ALA A 129 9.65 -3.30 24.26
CA ALA A 129 10.55 -4.34 23.77
C ALA A 129 10.51 -5.60 24.67
N SER A 130 10.50 -5.43 26.00
CA SER A 130 10.56 -6.56 26.95
C SER A 130 9.20 -7.13 27.36
N GLU A 131 8.16 -6.31 27.45
CA GLU A 131 6.86 -6.62 28.06
C GLU A 131 5.68 -6.58 27.08
N SER A 132 5.99 -6.52 25.78
CA SER A 132 5.06 -6.81 24.69
C SER A 132 3.78 -5.97 24.62
N GLU A 133 3.79 -4.80 25.22
CA GLU A 133 2.71 -3.81 25.18
C GLU A 133 2.89 -2.84 24.01
N LEU A 134 1.83 -2.60 23.24
CA LEU A 134 1.77 -1.54 22.22
C LEU A 134 0.37 -0.95 22.21
N LYS A 135 0.16 0.27 22.72
CA LYS A 135 -1.18 0.85 22.93
C LYS A 135 -1.98 1.01 21.62
N ASP A 136 -1.43 1.67 20.61
CA ASP A 136 -2.16 1.97 19.37
C ASP A 136 -2.47 0.69 18.58
N PHE A 137 -1.51 -0.24 18.53
CA PHE A 137 -1.72 -1.54 17.92
C PHE A 137 -2.72 -2.38 18.73
N ALA A 138 -2.67 -2.33 20.06
CA ALA A 138 -3.59 -3.03 20.95
C ALA A 138 -5.04 -2.58 20.71
N GLU A 139 -5.29 -1.28 20.60
CA GLU A 139 -6.61 -0.73 20.31
C GLU A 139 -7.15 -1.23 18.97
N PHE A 140 -6.31 -1.24 17.93
CA PHE A 140 -6.68 -1.81 16.64
C PHE A 140 -7.03 -3.31 16.72
N MET A 141 -6.23 -4.07 17.46
CA MET A 141 -6.44 -5.50 17.63
C MET A 141 -7.68 -5.86 18.45
N ARG A 142 -8.25 -4.93 19.24
CA ARG A 142 -9.54 -5.16 19.93
C ARG A 142 -10.68 -5.49 18.96
N GLY A 143 -10.62 -4.99 17.72
CA GLY A 143 -11.58 -5.33 16.66
C GLY A 143 -11.38 -6.72 16.04
N CYS A 144 -10.32 -7.44 16.44
CA CYS A 144 -9.85 -8.68 15.84
C CYS A 144 -9.96 -9.88 16.80
N LYS A 145 -10.99 -9.89 17.66
CA LYS A 145 -11.17 -10.86 18.77
C LYS A 145 -11.16 -12.33 18.33
N GLN A 146 -11.45 -12.60 17.06
CA GLN A 146 -11.41 -13.93 16.47
C GLN A 146 -10.00 -14.52 16.30
N HIS A 147 -8.94 -13.70 16.40
CA HIS A 147 -7.57 -14.12 16.18
C HIS A 147 -6.82 -14.37 17.50
N LYS A 148 -6.70 -15.65 17.91
CA LYS A 148 -5.95 -16.05 19.11
C LYS A 148 -4.42 -15.88 18.97
N SER A 149 -3.92 -15.92 17.74
CA SER A 149 -2.49 -15.73 17.41
C SER A 149 -2.35 -15.00 16.08
N LEU A 150 -1.29 -14.19 15.98
CA LEU A 150 -0.83 -13.52 14.78
C LEU A 150 0.50 -14.11 14.32
N TYR A 151 0.86 -13.95 13.05
CA TYR A 151 2.13 -14.37 12.49
C TYR A 151 2.93 -13.13 12.12
N PHE A 152 4.04 -12.90 12.81
CA PHE A 152 4.89 -11.73 12.59
C PHE A 152 5.96 -12.09 11.58
N MET A 153 6.09 -11.27 10.55
CA MET A 153 7.13 -11.40 9.54
C MET A 153 8.06 -10.20 9.64
N GLY A 154 9.30 -10.48 10.01
CA GLY A 154 10.37 -9.50 10.16
C GLY A 154 11.36 -9.53 8.99
N PRO A 155 12.48 -8.80 9.08
CA PRO A 155 13.53 -8.75 8.06
C PRO A 155 14.15 -10.12 7.73
N SER A 156 14.14 -11.05 8.67
CA SER A 156 14.60 -12.45 8.49
C SER A 156 13.74 -13.27 7.54
N ALA A 157 12.61 -12.73 7.07
CA ALA A 157 11.57 -13.41 6.30
C ALA A 157 10.97 -14.66 6.99
N SER A 158 11.28 -14.88 8.28
CA SER A 158 10.68 -15.95 9.08
C SER A 158 9.37 -15.49 9.69
N PHE A 159 8.37 -16.39 9.71
CA PHE A 159 7.10 -16.18 10.38
C PHE A 159 7.22 -16.64 11.84
N VAL A 160 7.05 -15.71 12.78
CA VAL A 160 7.02 -16.02 14.20
C VAL A 160 5.57 -15.91 14.70
N PRO A 161 4.95 -17.03 15.13
CA PRO A 161 3.63 -16.99 15.73
C PRO A 161 3.71 -16.26 17.07
N CYS A 162 2.94 -15.19 17.21
CA CYS A 162 2.79 -14.40 18.42
C CYS A 162 1.37 -14.56 18.97
N LYS A 163 1.25 -15.09 20.19
CA LYS A 163 -0.04 -15.20 20.86
C LYS A 163 -0.59 -13.81 21.16
N LEU A 164 -1.87 -13.59 20.93
CA LEU A 164 -2.53 -12.34 21.31
C LEU A 164 -3.23 -12.55 22.65
N LEU A 165 -2.86 -11.76 23.65
CA LEU A 165 -3.48 -11.79 24.96
C LEU A 165 -4.38 -10.56 25.06
N ILE A 166 -5.69 -10.77 25.09
CA ILE A 166 -6.70 -9.71 25.20
C ILE A 166 -7.33 -9.84 26.58
N TRP A 167 -7.24 -8.78 27.39
CA TRP A 167 -7.94 -8.69 28.68
C TRP A 167 -9.08 -7.69 28.56
N GLU A 168 -10.28 -8.12 28.91
CA GLU A 168 -11.48 -7.29 28.95
C GLU A 168 -11.88 -7.05 30.42
N GLY A 169 -11.97 -5.78 30.83
CA GLY A 169 -12.23 -5.35 32.20
C GLY A 169 -12.21 -3.83 32.32
N ARG A 170 -12.15 -3.28 33.55
CA ARG A 170 -12.12 -1.81 33.79
C ARG A 170 -10.97 -1.09 33.06
N ARG A 171 -9.87 -1.78 32.76
CA ARG A 171 -8.79 -1.34 31.87
C ARG A 171 -8.48 -2.45 30.89
N SER A 172 -9.18 -2.48 29.76
CA SER A 172 -8.90 -3.46 28.72
C SER A 172 -7.51 -3.22 28.12
N CYS A 173 -6.72 -4.28 27.92
CA CYS A 173 -5.40 -4.17 27.29
C CYS A 173 -5.16 -5.36 26.36
N VAL A 174 -4.24 -5.17 25.42
CA VAL A 174 -3.77 -6.25 24.53
C VAL A 174 -2.25 -6.31 24.62
N LYS A 175 -1.72 -7.51 24.82
CA LYS A 175 -0.28 -7.79 24.82
C LYS A 175 0.05 -8.89 23.83
N PHE A 176 1.28 -8.90 23.32
CA PHE A 176 1.78 -10.08 22.65
C PHE A 176 2.34 -11.08 23.67
N GLY A 177 1.75 -12.26 23.73
CA GLY A 177 2.24 -13.33 24.56
C GLY A 177 3.48 -14.02 23.97
N SER A 178 3.48 -15.35 24.08
CA SER A 178 4.51 -16.21 23.52
C SER A 178 4.79 -15.88 22.05
N GLY A 179 6.08 -15.76 21.70
CA GLY A 179 6.54 -15.44 20.35
C GLY A 179 7.15 -14.04 20.23
N TRP A 180 6.68 -13.05 20.99
CA TRP A 180 7.15 -11.66 20.86
C TRP A 180 8.63 -11.46 21.16
N LYS A 181 9.10 -11.95 22.32
CA LYS A 181 10.51 -11.81 22.72
C LYS A 181 11.45 -12.50 21.73
N LYS A 182 11.05 -13.70 21.29
CA LYS A 182 11.78 -14.45 20.25
C LYS A 182 11.81 -13.66 18.94
N PHE A 183 10.67 -13.12 18.51
CA PHE A 183 10.59 -12.31 17.29
C PHE A 183 11.50 -11.08 17.33
N CYS A 184 11.54 -10.36 18.45
CA CYS A 184 12.44 -9.23 18.63
C CYS A 184 13.90 -9.65 18.58
N ALA A 185 14.26 -10.75 19.25
CA ALA A 185 15.62 -11.29 19.24
C ALA A 185 16.04 -11.73 17.83
N ASP A 186 15.22 -12.54 17.16
CA ASP A 186 15.47 -13.05 15.80
C ASP A 186 15.56 -11.90 14.77
N SER A 187 14.83 -10.82 14.99
CA SER A 187 14.82 -9.62 14.12
C SER A 187 15.83 -8.54 14.53
N GLY A 188 16.57 -8.74 15.63
CA GLY A 188 17.53 -7.76 16.16
C GLY A 188 16.92 -6.45 16.66
N PHE A 189 15.63 -6.45 17.04
CA PHE A 189 14.93 -5.26 17.52
C PHE A 189 15.25 -4.96 18.99
N LYS A 190 15.55 -3.70 19.29
CA LYS A 190 15.92 -3.22 20.63
C LYS A 190 15.21 -1.92 21.00
N ALA A 191 15.28 -1.56 22.28
CA ALA A 191 14.81 -0.27 22.75
C ALA A 191 15.48 0.87 21.97
N GLY A 192 14.69 1.87 21.59
CA GLY A 192 15.05 2.96 20.69
C GLY A 192 14.65 2.72 19.23
N ASP A 193 14.37 1.48 18.80
CA ASP A 193 13.98 1.21 17.43
C ASP A 193 12.56 1.71 17.13
N VAL A 194 12.37 2.30 15.95
CA VAL A 194 11.05 2.68 15.44
C VAL A 194 10.55 1.59 14.50
N LEU A 195 9.49 0.88 14.90
CA LEU A 195 8.92 -0.22 14.13
C LEU A 195 7.61 0.20 13.45
N THR A 196 7.43 -0.21 12.20
CA THR A 196 6.17 -0.12 11.47
C THR A 196 5.52 -1.50 11.39
N PHE A 197 4.35 -1.64 12.00
CA PHE A 197 3.48 -2.81 11.90
C PHE A 197 2.46 -2.59 10.78
N GLU A 198 2.51 -3.39 9.72
CA GLU A 198 1.59 -3.34 8.59
C GLU A 198 0.68 -4.57 8.57
N CYS A 199 -0.63 -4.33 8.65
CA CYS A 199 -1.67 -5.36 8.57
C CYS A 199 -2.49 -5.13 7.30
N LYS A 200 -2.53 -6.11 6.38
CA LYS A 200 -3.28 -5.99 5.11
C LYS A 200 -4.79 -5.95 5.32
N ASP A 201 -5.32 -6.78 6.21
CA ASP A 201 -6.74 -6.83 6.57
C ASP A 201 -6.87 -7.25 8.04
N ALA A 202 -7.34 -6.35 8.89
CA ALA A 202 -7.53 -6.60 10.32
C ALA A 202 -8.43 -7.81 10.61
N LYS A 203 -9.47 -7.98 9.79
CA LYS A 203 -10.55 -8.95 10.04
C LYS A 203 -10.24 -10.32 9.45
N LYS A 204 -9.49 -10.37 8.35
CA LYS A 204 -9.21 -11.60 7.60
C LYS A 204 -7.76 -12.05 7.69
N SER A 205 -6.81 -11.12 7.84
CA SER A 205 -5.38 -11.45 7.85
C SER A 205 -4.87 -11.68 9.26
N ARG A 206 -4.12 -12.76 9.43
CA ARG A 206 -3.38 -13.05 10.66
C ARG A 206 -1.90 -12.69 10.53
N ILE A 207 -1.47 -12.16 9.38
CA ILE A 207 -0.07 -11.84 9.11
C ILE A 207 0.15 -10.36 9.34
N ILE A 208 1.14 -10.04 10.16
CA ILE A 208 1.61 -8.68 10.43
C ILE A 208 3.03 -8.57 9.94
N PHE A 209 3.26 -7.66 9.00
CA PHE A 209 4.60 -7.34 8.53
C PHE A 209 5.19 -6.29 9.47
N VAL A 210 6.38 -6.56 10.01
CA VAL A 210 7.05 -5.63 10.93
C VAL A 210 8.39 -5.24 10.34
N THR A 211 8.57 -3.94 10.14
CA THR A 211 9.80 -3.38 9.55
C THR A 211 10.36 -2.31 10.46
N LYS A 212 11.70 -2.19 10.50
CA LYS A 212 12.36 -1.08 11.17
C LYS A 212 12.38 0.13 10.22
N THR A 213 11.83 1.24 10.67
CA THR A 213 11.90 2.51 9.94
C THR A 213 13.31 3.06 10.14
N SER A 214 14.06 3.24 9.06
CA SER A 214 15.36 3.90 9.11
C SER A 214 15.13 5.41 9.13
N ASN A 215 15.69 6.10 10.12
CA ASN A 215 15.86 7.56 10.07
C ASN A 215 16.97 7.91 9.08
#